data_AF-A0A380VUV2-F1
#
_entry.id   AF-A0A380VUV2-F1
#
_cell.length_a   1.000
_cell.length_b   1.000
_cell.length_c   1.000
_cell.angle_alpha   90.00
_cell.angle_beta   90.00
_cell.angle_gamma   90.00
#
_symmetry.space_group_name_H-M   'P 1'
#
loop_
_entity.id
_entity.type
_entity.pdbx_description
1 polymer ?
#
loop_
_entity_poly.entity_id
_entity_poly.type
_entity_poly.pdbx_seq_one_letter_code
_entity_poly.pdbx_strand_id
1 'polypeptide(L)'
;MYQDLQTFADFGFSLPPLKAIINCVDRTNDVKYVSQHLHTLFKNEFDESKILLDFAVPDRIAYREAATFSVPVYQQSTSEYGTIQQLCSLLMPQFAQSHFAHKQEAK
;
A
#
# COMPACT_ATOMS: atom_id res chain seq x y z
N MET A 1 -7.26 -5.27 -16.79
CA MET A 1 -5.98 -5.55 -16.08
C MET A 1 -6.01 -6.88 -15.32
N TYR A 2 -6.85 -7.09 -14.29
CA TYR A 2 -6.89 -8.40 -13.59
C TYR A 2 -7.56 -9.51 -14.41
N GLN A 3 -8.62 -9.17 -15.16
CA GLN A 3 -9.22 -10.12 -16.12
C GLN A 3 -8.21 -10.60 -17.17
N ASP A 4 -7.29 -9.73 -17.60
CA ASP A 4 -6.25 -10.10 -18.56
C ASP A 4 -5.27 -11.13 -17.98
N LEU A 5 -5.07 -11.10 -16.66
CA LEU A 5 -4.25 -12.08 -15.94
C LEU A 5 -4.93 -13.45 -15.85
N GLN A 6 -6.26 -13.52 -15.97
CA GLN A 6 -7.01 -14.79 -15.91
C GLN A 6 -6.56 -15.76 -17.01
N THR A 7 -6.17 -15.23 -18.17
CA THR A 7 -5.60 -16.02 -19.28
C THR A 7 -4.43 -16.90 -18.82
N PHE A 8 -3.59 -16.44 -17.89
CA PHE A 8 -2.48 -17.26 -17.39
C PHE A 8 -2.96 -18.43 -16.52
N ALA A 9 -4.08 -18.27 -15.82
CA ALA A 9 -4.70 -19.36 -15.08
C ALA A 9 -5.19 -20.48 -16.01
N ASP A 10 -5.68 -20.11 -17.21
CA ASP A 10 -6.09 -21.07 -18.24
C ASP A 10 -4.91 -21.91 -18.77
N PHE A 11 -3.68 -21.37 -18.71
CA PHE A 11 -2.44 -22.10 -19.00
C PHE A 11 -1.84 -22.84 -17.80
N GLY A 12 -2.57 -22.93 -16.68
CA GLY A 12 -2.15 -23.67 -15.49
C GLY A 12 -1.25 -22.90 -14.53
N PHE A 13 -1.08 -21.58 -14.71
CA PHE A 13 -0.36 -20.74 -13.74
C PHE A 13 -1.25 -20.38 -12.56
N SER A 14 -0.75 -20.53 -11.34
CA SER A 14 -1.42 -19.96 -10.16
C SER A 14 -1.19 -18.46 -10.13
N LEU A 15 -2.28 -17.68 -10.11
CA LEU A 15 -2.17 -16.23 -9.91
C LEU A 15 -1.73 -15.93 -8.47
N PRO A 16 -0.80 -14.97 -8.27
CA PRO A 16 -0.42 -14.56 -6.94
C PRO A 16 -1.59 -13.80 -6.26
N PRO A 17 -1.63 -13.80 -4.91
CA PRO A 17 -2.63 -13.02 -4.19
C PRO A 17 -2.48 -11.53 -4.50
N LEU A 18 -3.60 -10.88 -4.76
CA LEU A 18 -3.68 -9.44 -4.99
C LEU A 18 -3.83 -8.71 -3.66
N LYS A 19 -2.95 -7.74 -3.43
CA LYS A 19 -3.00 -6.87 -2.26
C LYS A 19 -3.39 -5.46 -2.68
N ALA A 20 -4.46 -4.93 -2.10
CA ALA A 20 -4.91 -3.56 -2.29
C ALA A 20 -4.54 -2.71 -1.07
N ILE A 21 -4.30 -1.41 -1.30
CA ILE A 21 -4.12 -0.39 -0.27
C ILE A 21 -5.03 0.79 -0.57
N ILE A 22 -5.49 1.49 0.46
CA ILE A 22 -6.25 2.73 0.28
C ILE A 22 -5.25 3.88 0.16
N ASN A 23 -5.35 4.66 -0.92
CA ASN A 23 -4.47 5.79 -1.19
C ASN A 23 -5.20 7.12 -0.96
N CYS A 24 -4.42 8.19 -0.71
CA CYS A 24 -4.91 9.55 -0.49
C CYS A 24 -5.95 9.66 0.63
N VAL A 25 -5.69 9.00 1.77
CA VAL A 25 -6.60 9.05 2.92
C VAL A 25 -6.43 10.36 3.69
N ASP A 26 -7.43 11.21 3.63
CA ASP A 26 -7.51 12.43 4.44
C ASP A 26 -8.28 12.18 5.76
N ARG A 27 -8.67 13.26 6.45
CA ARG A 27 -9.39 13.19 7.75
C ARG A 27 -10.90 13.45 7.63
N THR A 28 -11.45 13.45 6.43
CA THR A 28 -12.87 13.69 6.19
C THR A 28 -13.71 12.48 6.59
N ASN A 29 -15.01 12.72 6.81
CA ASN A 29 -15.95 11.63 7.07
C ASN A 29 -16.22 10.79 5.82
N ASP A 30 -16.15 11.40 4.64
CA ASP A 30 -16.37 10.72 3.36
C ASP A 30 -15.33 9.62 3.14
N VAL A 31 -14.05 9.93 3.35
CA VAL A 31 -12.99 8.93 3.25
C VAL A 31 -13.17 7.80 4.28
N LYS A 32 -13.54 8.13 5.53
CA LYS A 32 -13.83 7.09 6.55
C LYS A 32 -14.96 6.16 6.10
N TYR A 33 -16.04 6.72 5.56
CA TYR A 33 -17.17 5.96 5.06
C TYR A 33 -16.76 5.05 3.89
N VAL A 34 -16.03 5.60 2.92
CA VAL A 34 -15.52 4.84 1.77
C VAL A 34 -14.57 3.73 2.22
N SER A 35 -13.64 3.99 3.14
CA SER A 35 -12.73 2.98 3.67
C SER A 35 -13.49 1.84 4.36
N GLN A 36 -14.48 2.15 5.20
CA GLN A 36 -15.32 1.13 5.85
C GLN A 36 -16.11 0.30 4.83
N HIS A 37 -16.64 0.95 3.79
CA HIS A 37 -17.33 0.25 2.72
C HIS A 37 -16.40 -0.68 1.95
N LEU A 38 -15.18 -0.25 1.63
CA LEU A 38 -14.16 -1.09 0.98
C LEU A 38 -13.77 -2.29 1.85
N HIS A 39 -13.58 -2.12 3.16
CA HIS A 39 -13.32 -3.26 4.05
C HIS A 39 -14.49 -4.25 4.08
N THR A 40 -15.73 -3.75 4.07
CA THR A 40 -16.92 -4.60 4.02
C THR A 40 -17.02 -5.35 2.69
N LEU A 41 -16.78 -4.66 1.58
CA LEU A 41 -16.76 -5.25 0.23
C LEU A 41 -15.73 -6.37 0.14
N PHE A 42 -14.49 -6.11 0.57
CA PHE A 42 -13.42 -7.12 0.50
C PHE A 42 -13.68 -8.33 1.38
N LYS A 43 -14.34 -8.15 2.52
CA LYS A 43 -14.71 -9.26 3.41
C LYS A 43 -15.84 -10.13 2.86
N ASN A 44 -16.78 -9.54 2.12
CA ASN A 44 -18.02 -10.22 1.74
C ASN A 44 -18.01 -10.75 0.30
N GLU A 45 -17.34 -10.05 -0.62
CA GLU A 45 -17.43 -10.32 -2.06
C GLU A 45 -16.17 -10.98 -2.65
N PHE A 46 -15.05 -10.96 -1.93
CA PHE A 46 -13.80 -11.54 -2.40
C PHE A 46 -13.32 -12.69 -1.51
N ASP A 47 -12.58 -13.60 -2.12
CA ASP A 47 -11.89 -14.68 -1.45
C ASP A 47 -10.52 -14.23 -0.91
N GLU A 48 -9.83 -15.13 -0.21
CA GLU A 48 -8.51 -14.87 0.37
C GLU A 48 -7.43 -14.52 -0.67
N SER A 49 -7.71 -14.70 -1.96
CA SER A 49 -6.82 -14.29 -3.05
C SER A 49 -6.74 -12.77 -3.22
N LYS A 50 -7.68 -12.00 -2.67
CA LYS A 50 -7.74 -10.53 -2.77
C LYS A 50 -7.84 -9.93 -1.38
N ILE A 51 -6.78 -9.25 -0.97
CA ILE A 51 -6.62 -8.76 0.40
C ILE A 51 -6.56 -7.23 0.37
N LEU A 52 -7.45 -6.57 1.09
CA LEU A 52 -7.28 -5.16 1.42
C LEU A 52 -6.41 -5.07 2.67
N LEU A 53 -5.21 -4.50 2.53
CA LEU A 53 -4.30 -4.35 3.66
C LEU A 53 -4.85 -3.32 4.64
N ASP A 54 -4.63 -3.57 5.93
CA ASP A 54 -4.87 -2.61 7.02
C ASP A 54 -3.76 -1.55 7.05
N PHE A 55 -3.69 -0.80 5.96
CA PHE A 55 -2.71 0.25 5.73
C PHE A 55 -3.27 1.24 4.71
N ALA A 56 -3.04 2.53 4.99
CA ALA A 56 -3.45 3.62 4.12
C ALA A 56 -2.28 4.59 3.89
N VAL A 57 -2.15 5.04 2.65
CA VAL A 57 -1.26 6.16 2.30
C VAL A 57 -2.04 7.46 2.55
N PRO A 58 -1.56 8.36 3.42
CA PRO A 58 -2.28 9.56 3.77
C PRO A 58 -2.23 10.60 2.64
N ASP A 59 -3.26 11.42 2.52
CA ASP A 59 -3.20 12.62 1.68
C ASP A 59 -2.39 13.71 2.38
N ARG A 60 -1.17 13.96 1.88
CA ARG A 60 -0.25 14.97 2.42
C ARG A 60 0.44 15.72 1.31
N ILE A 61 0.70 17.00 1.56
CA ILE A 61 1.41 17.91 0.64
C ILE A 61 2.77 17.34 0.22
N ALA A 62 3.47 16.64 1.12
CA ALA A 62 4.77 16.02 0.86
C ALA A 62 4.77 15.10 -0.37
N TYR A 63 3.70 14.34 -0.62
CA TYR A 63 3.61 13.45 -1.79
C TYR A 63 3.51 14.25 -3.09
N ARG A 64 2.78 15.38 -3.07
CA ARG A 64 2.66 16.27 -4.22
C ARG A 64 3.98 16.99 -4.50
N GLU A 65 4.65 17.49 -3.47
CA GLU A 65 5.96 18.13 -3.62
C GLU A 65 7.01 17.16 -4.16
N ALA A 66 7.06 15.94 -3.62
CA ALA A 66 7.95 14.88 -4.10
C ALA A 66 7.72 14.57 -5.59
N ALA A 67 6.45 14.50 -6.02
CA ALA A 67 6.10 14.35 -7.42
C ALA A 67 6.57 15.54 -8.28
N THR A 68 6.40 16.78 -7.82
CA THR A 68 6.91 17.99 -8.50
C THR A 68 8.42 17.94 -8.70
N PHE A 69 9.16 17.53 -7.67
CA PHE A 69 10.62 17.40 -7.75
C PHE A 69 11.10 16.09 -8.38
N SER A 70 10.18 15.21 -8.81
CA SER A 70 10.48 13.89 -9.38
C SER A 70 11.41 13.03 -8.49
N VAL A 71 11.20 13.11 -7.17
CA VAL A 71 11.93 12.32 -6.18
C VAL A 71 10.96 11.48 -5.34
N PRO A 72 11.40 10.33 -4.78
CA PRO A 72 10.56 9.58 -3.86
C PRO A 72 10.22 10.38 -2.60
N VAL A 73 8.99 10.25 -2.11
CA VAL A 73 8.49 11.03 -0.96
C VAL A 73 9.34 10.90 0.30
N TYR A 74 9.90 9.70 0.56
CA TYR A 74 10.74 9.47 1.73
C TYR A 74 12.12 10.14 1.64
N GLN A 75 12.55 10.58 0.45
CA GLN A 75 13.74 11.40 0.26
C GLN A 75 13.41 12.89 0.42
N GLN A 76 12.24 13.31 -0.05
CA GLN A 76 11.77 14.70 0.06
C GLN A 76 11.33 15.06 1.48
N SER A 77 10.72 14.12 2.20
CA SER A 77 10.17 14.30 3.54
C SER A 77 10.52 13.12 4.44
N THR A 78 11.40 13.37 5.42
CA THR A 78 11.81 12.36 6.39
C THR A 78 10.65 11.86 7.24
N SER A 79 9.61 12.68 7.45
CA SER A 79 8.40 12.28 8.19
C SER A 79 7.57 11.22 7.45
N GLU A 80 7.73 11.08 6.14
CA GLU A 80 7.06 10.03 5.34
C GLU A 80 7.86 8.74 5.25
N TYR A 81 9.12 8.73 5.73
CA TYR A 81 9.96 7.53 5.71
C TYR A 81 9.27 6.37 6.45
N GLY A 82 8.69 6.63 7.62
CA GLY A 82 7.97 5.62 8.40
C GLY A 82 6.79 5.02 7.64
N THR A 83 5.99 5.84 6.96
CA THR A 83 4.86 5.41 6.14
C THR A 83 5.33 4.47 5.01
N ILE A 84 6.37 4.86 4.27
CA ILE A 84 6.91 4.05 3.17
C ILE A 84 7.59 2.77 3.67
N GLN A 85 8.33 2.86 4.77
CA GLN A 85 8.96 1.70 5.42
C GLN A 85 7.90 0.67 5.84
N GLN A 86 6.81 1.11 6.46
CA GLN A 86 5.71 0.23 6.85
C GLN A 86 5.07 -0.43 5.62
N LEU A 87 4.78 0.34 4.56
CA LEU A 87 4.26 -0.21 3.31
C LEU A 87 5.19 -1.28 2.71
N CYS A 88 6.48 -0.97 2.60
CA CYS A 88 7.46 -1.92 2.09
C CYS A 88 7.54 -3.19 2.95
N SER A 89 7.43 -3.06 4.27
CA SER A 89 7.45 -4.20 5.21
C SER A 89 6.20 -5.08 5.05
N LEU A 90 5.04 -4.50 4.77
CA LEU A 90 3.79 -5.24 4.51
C LEU A 90 3.80 -5.97 3.15
N LEU A 91 4.35 -5.32 2.12
CA LEU A 91 4.42 -5.87 0.78
C LEU A 91 5.53 -6.93 0.65
N MET A 92 6.65 -6.73 1.33
CA MET A 92 7.85 -7.57 1.24
C MET A 92 8.36 -7.97 2.62
N PRO A 93 7.61 -8.83 3.35
CA PRO A 93 7.93 -9.20 4.73
C PRO A 93 9.31 -9.85 4.88
N GLN A 94 9.81 -10.52 3.84
CA GLN A 94 11.15 -11.12 3.81
C GLN A 94 12.29 -10.10 3.99
N PHE A 95 12.04 -8.81 3.74
CA PHE A 95 13.02 -7.73 3.91
C PHE A 95 12.77 -6.85 5.13
N ALA A 96 11.67 -7.08 5.86
CA ALA A 96 11.26 -6.24 6.98
C ALA A 96 12.32 -6.20 8.10
N GLN A 97 12.95 -7.34 8.39
CA GLN A 97 13.91 -7.48 9.50
C GLN A 97 15.37 -7.18 9.11
N SER A 98 15.75 -7.41 7.85
CA SER A 98 17.15 -7.30 7.41
C SER A 98 17.51 -5.93 6.85
N HIS A 99 16.59 -5.26 6.16
CA HIS A 99 16.91 -4.07 5.37
C HIS A 99 16.60 -2.75 6.10
N PHE A 100 15.71 -2.77 7.09
CA PHE A 100 15.22 -1.56 7.76
C PHE A 100 15.66 -1.42 9.23
N ALA A 101 16.34 -2.42 9.79
CA ALA A 101 16.78 -2.42 11.20
C ALA A 101 17.90 -1.41 11.51
N HIS A 102 18.60 -0.88 10.49
CA HIS A 102 19.83 -0.09 10.69
C HIS A 102 19.70 1.43 10.55
N LYS A 103 18.49 2.00 10.37
CA LYS A 103 18.32 3.45 10.12
C LYS A 103 17.77 4.28 11.29
N GLN A 104 17.66 3.73 12.49
CA GLN A 104 17.17 4.48 13.67
C GLN A 104 18.24 5.33 14.39
N GLU A 105 19.49 5.32 13.94
CA GLU A 105 20.59 6.08 14.57
C GLU A 105 21.12 7.17 13.64
N ALA A 106 20.38 8.26 13.49
CA ALA A 106 20.96 9.55 13.10
C ALA A 106 20.01 10.65 13.60
N LYS A 107 20.36 11.21 14.76
CA LYS A 107 19.73 12.38 15.34
C LYS A 107 20.73 13.53 15.33
#